data_AF-A0A1Y2J3L4-F1
#
_entry.id   AF-A0A1Y2J3L4-F1
#
_cell.length_a   1.000
_cell.length_b   1.000
_cell.length_c   1.000
_cell.angle_alpha   90.00
_cell.angle_beta   90.00
_cell.angle_gamma   90.00
#
_symmetry.space_group_name_H-M   'P 1'
#
loop_
_entity.id
_entity.type
_entity.pdbx_description
1 polymer ?
#
loop_
_entity_poly.entity_id
_entity_poly.type
_entity_poly.pdbx_seq_one_letter_code
_entity_poly.pdbx_strand_id
1 'polypeptide(L)'
;MRAASSRLMSSGHPLVRPAPPPLPREQQREFEELVRAAQAPLANSSRVDPSEKEADMAMHPDARAPIVPEFEGDVNPVTGEKGGPKREPVGRWGEGEGDWSFKGRVSDF
;
A
#
# COMPACT_ATOMS: atom_id res chain seq x y z
N MET A 1 -2.79 26.40 -37.69
CA MET A 1 -4.00 26.64 -36.87
C MET A 1 -4.45 25.30 -36.30
N ARG A 2 -4.38 25.10 -34.98
CA ARG A 2 -4.79 23.85 -34.32
C ARG A 2 -6.32 23.84 -34.19
N ALA A 3 -6.99 22.89 -34.83
CA ALA A 3 -8.42 22.68 -34.67
C ALA A 3 -8.71 22.17 -33.24
N ALA A 4 -9.58 22.87 -32.52
CA ALA A 4 -10.10 22.43 -31.24
C ALA A 4 -11.03 21.23 -31.47
N SER A 5 -10.67 20.08 -30.90
CA SER A 5 -11.55 18.92 -30.86
C SER A 5 -12.64 19.17 -29.81
N SER A 6 -13.86 19.48 -30.26
CA SER A 6 -15.02 19.57 -29.39
C SER A 6 -15.35 18.15 -28.88
N ARG A 7 -15.14 17.91 -27.60
CA ARG A 7 -15.73 16.73 -26.94
C ARG A 7 -17.22 16.99 -26.87
N LEU A 8 -17.98 16.28 -27.72
CA LEU A 8 -19.43 16.15 -27.59
C LEU A 8 -19.74 15.64 -26.17
N MET A 9 -20.33 16.51 -25.36
CA MET A 9 -20.90 16.11 -24.08
C MET A 9 -22.05 15.14 -24.40
N SER A 10 -21.88 13.87 -24.01
CA SER A 10 -22.97 12.89 -24.10
C SER A 10 -24.07 13.30 -23.14
N SER A 11 -25.10 13.98 -23.65
CA SER A 11 -26.40 14.14 -23.00
C SER A 11 -27.36 13.04 -23.51
N GLY A 12 -26.90 11.80 -23.58
CA GLY A 12 -27.70 10.64 -23.97
C GLY A 12 -28.13 9.85 -22.73
N HIS A 13 -29.41 9.45 -22.70
CA HIS A 13 -30.02 8.57 -21.69
C HIS A 13 -29.04 7.51 -21.15
N PRO A 14 -29.07 7.22 -19.82
CA PRO A 14 -28.20 6.21 -19.23
C PRO A 14 -28.41 4.90 -19.97
N LEU A 15 -27.33 4.42 -20.55
CA LEU A 15 -27.30 3.22 -21.36
C LEU A 15 -27.88 2.07 -20.53
N VAL A 16 -28.89 1.38 -21.06
CA VAL A 16 -29.54 0.19 -20.48
C VAL A 16 -28.50 -0.93 -20.44
N ARG A 17 -27.63 -0.88 -19.44
CA ARG A 17 -26.69 -1.91 -19.03
C ARG A 17 -26.85 -2.06 -17.52
N PRO A 18 -26.70 -3.26 -16.96
CA PRO A 18 -26.83 -3.48 -15.53
C PRO A 18 -25.66 -2.78 -14.83
N ALA A 19 -25.85 -1.51 -14.50
CA ALA A 19 -24.91 -0.68 -13.77
C ALA A 19 -25.73 0.20 -12.81
N PRO A 20 -25.19 0.50 -11.62
CA PRO A 20 -25.85 1.43 -10.71
C PRO A 20 -26.02 2.79 -11.40
N PRO A 21 -27.13 3.50 -11.11
CA PRO A 21 -27.33 4.84 -11.64
C PRO A 21 -26.17 5.75 -11.18
N PRO A 22 -25.65 6.62 -12.06
CA PRO A 22 -24.55 7.51 -11.71
C PRO A 22 -25.01 8.55 -10.68
N LEU A 23 -24.13 8.90 -9.75
CA LEU A 23 -24.39 9.93 -8.75
C LEU A 23 -24.41 11.34 -9.38
N PRO A 24 -25.18 12.28 -8.81
CA PRO A 24 -25.05 13.71 -9.11
C PRO A 24 -23.61 14.19 -8.94
N ARG A 25 -23.20 15.21 -9.71
CA ARG A 25 -21.81 15.70 -9.74
C ARG A 25 -21.27 16.12 -8.37
N GLU A 26 -22.11 16.71 -7.53
CA GLU A 26 -21.73 17.13 -6.18
C GLU A 26 -21.43 15.92 -5.30
N GLN A 27 -22.32 14.92 -5.29
CA GLN A 27 -22.14 13.69 -4.52
C GLN A 27 -20.96 12.85 -5.02
N GLN A 28 -20.74 12.78 -6.33
CA GLN A 28 -19.60 12.08 -6.91
C GLN A 28 -18.26 12.71 -6.47
N ARG A 29 -18.19 14.05 -6.39
CA ARG A 29 -16.98 14.75 -5.93
C ARG A 29 -16.66 14.45 -4.48
N GLU A 30 -17.68 14.54 -3.62
CA GLU A 30 -17.53 14.22 -2.19
C GLU A 30 -17.08 12.76 -2.01
N PHE A 31 -17.69 11.82 -2.73
CA PHE A 31 -17.29 10.42 -2.69
C PHE A 31 -15.82 10.23 -3.11
N GLU A 32 -15.40 10.80 -4.23
CA GLU A 32 -14.02 10.70 -4.71
C GLU A 32 -13.01 11.36 -3.76
N GLU A 33 -13.39 12.46 -3.11
CA GLU A 33 -12.58 13.13 -2.10
C GLU A 33 -12.41 12.28 -0.85
N LEU A 34 -13.48 11.66 -0.35
CA LEU A 34 -13.44 10.72 0.78
C LEU A 34 -12.59 9.49 0.46
N VAL A 35 -12.78 8.90 -0.73
CA VAL A 35 -11.97 7.75 -1.18
C VAL A 35 -10.50 8.14 -1.28
N ARG A 36 -10.20 9.30 -1.86
CA ARG A 36 -8.82 9.80 -1.95
C ARG A 36 -8.23 10.04 -0.57
N ALA A 37 -8.95 10.65 0.36
CA ALA A 37 -8.49 10.91 1.71
C ALA A 37 -8.19 9.60 2.47
N ALA A 38 -9.04 8.58 2.31
CA ALA A 38 -8.82 7.25 2.88
C ALA A 38 -7.60 6.53 2.26
N GLN A 39 -7.32 6.77 0.97
CA GLN A 39 -6.20 6.14 0.25
C GLN A 39 -4.89 6.94 0.31
N ALA A 40 -4.92 8.24 0.62
CA ALA A 40 -3.75 9.12 0.63
C ALA A 40 -2.60 8.65 1.55
N PRO A 41 -2.84 8.05 2.74
CA PRO A 41 -1.76 7.47 3.55
C PRO A 41 -0.98 6.38 2.79
N LEU A 42 -1.64 5.65 1.88
CA LEU A 42 -1.05 4.56 1.10
C LEU A 42 -0.30 5.05 -0.16
N ALA A 43 -0.51 6.29 -0.62
CA ALA A 43 0.01 6.79 -1.89
C ALA A 43 1.37 7.51 -1.79
N ASN A 44 1.78 7.97 -0.60
CA ASN A 44 3.04 8.68 -0.37
C ASN A 44 4.24 7.74 -0.11
N SER A 45 4.25 6.54 -0.70
CA SER A 45 5.15 5.43 -0.37
C SER A 45 6.61 5.56 -0.84
N SER A 46 7.03 6.69 -1.40
CA SER A 46 8.32 6.79 -2.11
C SER A 46 9.53 7.16 -1.24
N ARG A 47 9.36 7.52 0.03
CA ARG A 47 10.46 8.05 0.87
C ARG A 47 10.60 7.45 2.27
N VAL A 48 9.87 6.38 2.57
CA VAL A 48 9.65 5.95 3.96
C VAL A 48 10.27 4.57 4.21
N ASP A 49 10.88 4.38 5.38
CA ASP A 49 11.49 3.12 5.85
C ASP A 49 10.51 1.94 5.67
N PRO A 50 10.96 0.73 5.26
CA PRO A 50 10.07 -0.43 5.10
C PRO A 50 9.22 -0.75 6.34
N SER A 51 9.72 -0.44 7.55
CA SER A 51 8.97 -0.62 8.80
C SER A 51 7.77 0.33 8.93
N GLU A 52 7.94 1.58 8.50
CA GLU A 52 6.87 2.59 8.48
C GLU A 52 5.83 2.28 7.39
N LYS A 53 6.26 1.69 6.25
CA LYS A 53 5.33 1.16 5.23
C LYS A 53 4.44 0.04 5.76
N GLU A 54 4.95 -0.82 6.64
CA GLU A 54 4.11 -1.84 7.29
C GLU A 54 3.13 -1.22 8.28
N ALA A 55 3.52 -0.16 8.99
CA ALA A 55 2.66 0.55 9.93
C ALA A 55 1.47 1.22 9.22
N ASP A 56 1.70 1.85 8.06
CA ASP A 56 0.61 2.45 7.26
C ASP A 56 -0.36 1.39 6.70
N MET A 57 0.14 0.19 6.39
CA MET A 57 -0.68 -0.95 5.97
C MET A 57 -1.41 -1.64 7.13
N ALA A 58 -1.03 -1.32 8.39
CA ALA A 58 -1.64 -1.86 9.60
C ALA A 58 -2.92 -1.11 10.03
N MET A 59 -3.39 -0.13 9.26
CA MET A 59 -4.61 0.65 9.56
C MET A 59 -5.92 -0.16 9.54
N HIS A 60 -5.92 -1.37 8.95
CA HIS A 60 -7.13 -2.21 8.93
C HIS A 60 -7.28 -2.98 10.26
N PRO A 61 -8.50 -3.14 10.81
CA PRO A 61 -8.71 -3.89 12.06
C PRO A 61 -8.15 -5.32 12.00
N ASP A 62 -8.19 -5.95 10.82
CA ASP A 62 -7.65 -7.30 10.59
C ASP A 62 -6.20 -7.31 10.05
N ALA A 63 -5.56 -6.15 9.91
CA ALA A 63 -4.18 -6.12 9.44
C ALA A 63 -3.25 -6.75 10.49
N ARG A 64 -2.27 -7.51 10.00
CA ARG A 64 -1.23 -8.07 10.88
C ARG A 64 -0.37 -6.93 11.41
N ALA A 65 -0.03 -7.01 12.70
CA ALA A 65 0.86 -6.07 13.34
C ALA A 65 2.18 -5.92 12.55
N PRO A 66 2.71 -4.68 12.43
CA PRO A 66 4.00 -4.44 11.80
C PRO A 66 5.10 -5.13 12.59
N ILE A 67 6.13 -5.57 11.89
CA ILE A 67 7.30 -6.18 12.51
C ILE A 67 8.15 -5.09 13.18
N VAL A 68 8.43 -5.28 14.47
CA VAL A 68 9.34 -4.40 15.21
C VAL A 68 10.79 -4.65 14.75
N PRO A 69 11.56 -3.59 14.42
CA PRO A 69 13.00 -3.70 14.15
C PRO A 69 13.78 -4.26 15.36
N GLU A 70 14.84 -5.03 15.12
CA GLU A 70 15.70 -5.58 16.19
C GLU A 70 16.73 -4.58 16.69
N PHE A 71 17.12 -3.62 15.85
CA PHE A 71 18.08 -2.59 16.20
C PHE A 71 17.68 -1.21 15.66
N GLU A 72 18.14 -0.18 16.36
CA GLU A 72 17.99 1.23 15.97
C GLU A 72 19.21 1.69 15.17
N GLY A 73 18.99 2.65 14.25
CA GLY A 73 20.03 3.20 13.39
C GLY A 73 20.28 2.41 12.10
N ASP A 74 21.32 2.82 11.36
CA ASP A 74 21.64 2.26 10.04
C ASP A 74 22.57 1.05 10.10
N VAL A 75 23.21 0.78 11.24
CA VAL A 75 24.28 -0.21 11.38
C VAL A 75 23.84 -1.32 12.31
N ASN A 76 23.89 -2.55 11.82
CA ASN A 76 23.61 -3.74 12.62
C ASN A 76 24.73 -3.92 13.68
N PRO A 77 24.41 -3.94 14.99
CA PRO A 77 25.43 -4.07 16.05
C PRO A 77 26.12 -5.44 16.09
N VAL A 78 25.53 -6.47 15.46
CA VAL A 78 26.06 -7.84 15.43
C VAL A 78 26.93 -8.07 14.20
N THR A 79 26.44 -7.71 13.01
CA THR A 79 27.15 -7.97 11.74
C THR A 79 27.97 -6.80 11.25
N GLY A 80 27.73 -5.58 11.76
CA GLY A 80 28.37 -4.34 11.29
C GLY A 80 27.88 -3.85 9.93
N GLU A 81 26.90 -4.53 9.33
CA GLU A 81 26.33 -4.15 8.03
C GLU A 81 25.57 -2.83 8.11
N LYS A 82 25.77 -1.95 7.11
CA LYS A 82 25.10 -0.65 7.02
C LYS A 82 24.01 -0.67 5.95
N GLY A 83 22.80 -0.25 6.30
CA GLY A 83 21.66 -0.13 5.37
C GLY A 83 21.01 -1.47 4.97
N GLY A 84 21.34 -2.55 5.69
CA GLY A 84 20.67 -3.84 5.55
C GLY A 84 19.30 -3.87 6.25
N PRO A 85 18.55 -4.98 6.11
CA PRO A 85 17.32 -5.19 6.88
C PRO A 85 17.58 -5.02 8.38
N LYS A 86 16.75 -4.24 9.07
CA LYS A 86 16.85 -4.04 10.53
C LYS A 86 16.44 -5.27 11.35
N ARG A 87 16.32 -6.42 10.69
CA ARG A 87 15.97 -7.71 11.26
C ARG A 87 16.56 -8.80 10.40
N GLU A 88 17.18 -9.79 11.02
CA GLU A 88 17.76 -10.93 10.30
C GLU A 88 16.65 -11.76 9.63
N PRO A 89 16.62 -11.86 8.28
CA PRO A 89 15.65 -12.70 7.58
C PRO A 89 15.78 -14.20 7.93
N VAL A 90 16.99 -14.73 8.15
CA VAL A 90 17.20 -16.17 8.45
C VAL A 90 17.04 -16.53 9.93
N GLY A 91 15.96 -16.05 10.55
CA GLY A 91 15.57 -16.40 11.92
C GLY A 91 14.74 -17.68 12.01
N ARG A 92 14.66 -18.29 13.20
CA ARG A 92 13.78 -19.43 13.49
C ARG A 92 12.31 -18.99 13.51
N TRP A 93 11.64 -19.00 12.35
CA TRP A 93 10.19 -18.79 12.25
C TRP A 93 9.42 -20.10 12.52
N GLY A 94 9.68 -20.76 13.66
CA GLY A 94 9.06 -22.04 14.02
C GLY A 94 9.93 -22.89 14.95
N GLU A 95 9.34 -23.95 15.52
CA GLU A 95 10.02 -24.91 16.43
C GLU A 95 11.04 -25.82 15.70
N GLY A 96 11.05 -25.79 14.36
CA GLY A 96 12.00 -26.51 13.48
C GLY A 96 13.08 -25.62 12.84
N GLU A 97 14.03 -26.25 12.13
CA GLU A 97 15.04 -25.55 11.32
C GLU A 97 14.42 -24.42 10.49
N GLY A 98 15.09 -23.25 10.45
CA GLY A 98 14.48 -22.01 9.98
C GLY A 98 14.08 -22.09 8.52
N ASP A 99 12.78 -22.18 8.26
CA ASP A 99 12.21 -22.06 6.93
C ASP A 99 12.55 -20.68 6.33
N TRP A 100 12.88 -20.62 5.03
CA TRP A 100 13.09 -19.38 4.27
C TRP A 100 11.79 -18.62 4.03
N SER A 101 11.13 -18.27 5.12
CA SER A 101 9.87 -17.55 5.12
C SER A 101 9.98 -16.26 5.91
N PHE A 102 9.53 -15.16 5.29
CA PHE A 102 9.38 -13.89 5.96
C PHE A 102 7.89 -13.63 6.23
N LYS A 103 7.50 -13.49 7.51
CA LYS A 103 6.10 -13.25 7.91
C LYS A 103 5.14 -14.36 7.41
N GLY A 104 5.65 -15.59 7.33
CA GLY A 104 4.92 -16.76 6.81
C GLY A 104 4.74 -16.79 5.29
N ARG A 105 5.46 -15.94 4.54
CA ARG A 105 5.55 -16.04 3.08
C ARG A 105 6.90 -16.64 2.71
N VAL A 106 6.88 -17.71 1.92
CA VAL A 106 8.09 -18.32 1.36
C VAL A 106 8.63 -17.41 0.26
N SER A 107 9.93 -17.18 0.26
CA SER A 107 10.63 -16.50 -0.83
C SER A 107 11.40 -17.53 -1.68
N ASP A 108 11.21 -17.49 -3.00
CA ASP A 108 11.97 -18.26 -3.99
C ASP A 108 13.02 -17.34 -4.64
N PHE A 109 14.19 -17.88 -5.04
CA PHE A 109 15.35 -17.14 -5.57
C PHE A 109 15.64 -17.49 -7.03
#